data_AF-A0A382VYV1-F1
#
_entry.id   AF-A0A382VYV1-F1
#
_cell.length_a   1.000
_cell.length_b   1.000
_cell.length_c   1.000
_cell.angle_alpha   90.00
_cell.angle_beta   90.00
_cell.angle_gamma   90.00
#
_symmetry.space_group_name_H-M   'P 1'
#
loop_
_entity.id
_entity.type
_entity.pdbx_description
1 polymer ?
#
loop_
_entity_poly.entity_id
_entity_poly.type
_entity_poly.pdbx_seq_one_letter_code
_entity_poly.pdbx_strand_id
1 'polypeptide(L)'
;PLGSNWGDFGPDDCIGRLNLLSREKILQGVDCVKEGQNFCLSLPLDYPGGNTLNPRRYPPQLTATTRQGRANYVYPFSIENAKHTDVCCDDIALITLQYSTQWDSLAHMGSLFDADGDGVPEAVFYNGWRAGEDVRAPPMDNDDGKPRVDGCDAGKLSIANMAETGVQGRAVLIDLERHIGRERVLVGYDQLMEICDGDGVRVESGDMVCLYTGFADVVLEMNRQPDADLLHKCCAALDGRDEKLLRWITDSELTVLIADNYAVEGYPSRPGKGMHAMLPL
;
A
#
# COMPACT_ATOMS: atom_id res chain seq x y z
N PRO A 1 11.26 -15.42 12.92
CA PRO A 1 11.87 -14.64 14.01
C PRO A 1 10.96 -14.55 15.24
N LEU A 2 11.46 -14.22 16.43
CA LEU A 2 10.57 -13.97 17.57
C LEU A 2 9.63 -12.79 17.25
N GLY A 3 8.32 -12.99 17.40
CA GLY A 3 7.31 -11.97 17.11
C GLY A 3 6.90 -11.83 15.64
N SER A 4 7.42 -12.67 14.74
CA SER A 4 6.95 -12.74 13.34
C SER A 4 5.88 -13.82 13.16
N ASN A 5 5.05 -13.68 12.12
CA ASN A 5 4.06 -14.67 11.67
C ASN A 5 4.60 -15.66 10.60
N TRP A 6 5.91 -15.91 10.59
CA TRP A 6 6.52 -16.84 9.62
C TRP A 6 6.12 -18.27 9.98
N GLY A 7 5.65 -19.02 8.98
CA GLY A 7 5.19 -20.39 9.14
C GLY A 7 3.74 -20.56 9.59
N ASP A 8 3.04 -19.50 10.01
CA ASP A 8 1.64 -19.57 10.48
C ASP A 8 0.69 -20.20 9.43
N PHE A 9 0.96 -19.92 8.15
CA PHE A 9 0.19 -20.44 7.01
C PHE A 9 0.98 -21.46 6.16
N GLY A 10 2.09 -21.97 6.71
CA GLY A 10 2.96 -22.94 6.06
C GLY A 10 4.24 -22.33 5.46
N PRO A 11 5.23 -23.18 5.14
CA PRO A 11 6.56 -22.73 4.71
C PRO A 11 6.59 -22.12 3.30
N ASP A 12 5.61 -22.47 2.45
CA ASP A 12 5.52 -21.97 1.08
C ASP A 12 4.59 -20.75 0.93
N ASP A 13 4.03 -20.25 2.04
CA ASP A 13 3.07 -19.16 2.00
C ASP A 13 3.67 -17.87 1.43
N CYS A 14 2.84 -17.16 0.65
CA CYS A 14 3.21 -15.96 -0.07
C CYS A 14 2.24 -14.78 0.15
N ILE A 15 1.17 -14.97 0.93
CA ILE A 15 0.11 -13.96 1.09
C ILE A 15 -0.14 -13.55 2.54
N GLY A 16 0.54 -14.17 3.50
CA GLY A 16 0.48 -13.83 4.90
C GLY A 16 -0.95 -13.82 5.43
N ARG A 17 -1.33 -12.72 6.07
CA ARG A 17 -2.65 -12.61 6.70
C ARG A 17 -3.82 -12.45 5.74
N LEU A 18 -3.57 -12.33 4.43
CA LEU A 18 -4.64 -12.44 3.44
C LEU A 18 -5.26 -13.85 3.43
N ASN A 19 -4.57 -14.87 3.96
CA ASN A 19 -5.15 -16.19 4.21
C ASN A 19 -6.38 -16.15 5.14
N LEU A 20 -6.55 -15.10 5.94
CA LEU A 20 -7.71 -14.91 6.83
C LEU A 20 -8.95 -14.36 6.09
N LEU A 21 -8.82 -13.97 4.81
CA LEU A 21 -9.96 -13.60 3.96
C LEU A 21 -10.70 -14.85 3.48
N SER A 22 -11.29 -15.57 4.44
CA SER A 22 -12.06 -16.78 4.15
C SER A 22 -13.41 -16.44 3.52
N ARG A 23 -14.10 -17.49 3.02
CA ARG A 23 -15.48 -17.37 2.56
C ARG A 23 -16.40 -16.78 3.64
N GLU A 24 -16.23 -17.21 4.88
CA GLU A 24 -16.99 -16.72 6.03
C GLU A 24 -16.73 -15.23 6.24
N LYS A 25 -15.48 -14.79 6.09
CA LYS A 25 -15.13 -13.38 6.24
C LYS A 25 -15.70 -12.50 5.13
N ILE A 26 -15.73 -13.01 3.89
CA ILE A 26 -16.41 -12.37 2.77
C ILE A 26 -17.90 -12.21 3.06
N LEU A 27 -18.57 -13.28 3.52
CA LEU A 27 -19.99 -13.23 3.87
C LEU A 27 -20.26 -12.27 5.04
N GLN A 28 -19.37 -12.19 6.02
CA GLN A 28 -19.46 -11.20 7.09
C GLN A 28 -19.39 -9.76 6.56
N GLY A 29 -18.55 -9.50 5.55
CA GLY A 29 -18.52 -8.21 4.86
C GLY A 29 -19.82 -7.92 4.08
N VAL A 30 -20.38 -8.93 3.41
CA VAL A 30 -21.68 -8.82 2.73
C VAL A 30 -22.80 -8.48 3.71
N ASP A 31 -22.78 -9.06 4.91
CA ASP A 31 -23.75 -8.78 5.96
C ASP A 31 -23.75 -7.32 6.44
N CYS A 32 -22.68 -6.56 6.21
CA CYS A 32 -22.62 -5.12 6.48
C CYS A 32 -23.40 -4.28 5.45
N VAL A 33 -23.69 -4.81 4.26
CA VAL A 33 -24.38 -4.06 3.20
C VAL A 33 -25.87 -3.95 3.51
N LYS A 34 -26.34 -2.73 3.82
CA LYS A 34 -27.76 -2.44 4.10
C LYS A 34 -28.36 -1.41 3.14
N GLU A 35 -27.64 -0.32 2.90
CA GLU A 35 -28.15 0.83 2.12
C GLU A 35 -27.69 0.83 0.66
N GLY A 36 -26.77 -0.07 0.27
CA GLY A 36 -26.22 -0.13 -1.10
C GLY A 36 -25.39 1.11 -1.50
N GLN A 37 -24.92 1.89 -0.52
CA GLN A 37 -24.01 3.02 -0.77
C GLN A 37 -22.60 2.53 -1.07
N ASN A 38 -21.89 3.26 -1.92
CA ASN A 38 -20.49 3.02 -2.24
C ASN A 38 -19.68 4.31 -2.11
N PHE A 39 -18.42 4.15 -1.74
CA PHE A 39 -17.46 5.25 -1.55
C PHE A 39 -16.17 4.89 -2.29
N CYS A 40 -15.68 5.81 -3.13
CA CYS A 40 -14.37 5.67 -3.75
C CYS A 40 -13.30 6.01 -2.72
N LEU A 41 -12.44 5.05 -2.38
CA LEU A 41 -11.31 5.25 -1.48
C LEU A 41 -10.00 5.57 -2.22
N SER A 42 -10.09 5.79 -3.53
CA SER A 42 -8.94 6.12 -4.38
C SER A 42 -8.85 7.62 -4.61
N LEU A 43 -7.64 8.14 -4.44
CA LEU A 43 -7.24 9.41 -5.02
C LEU A 43 -7.27 9.30 -6.55
N PRO A 44 -7.49 10.41 -7.27
CA PRO A 44 -7.19 10.44 -8.70
C PRO A 44 -5.70 10.13 -8.92
N LEU A 45 -5.39 9.37 -9.96
CA LEU A 45 -4.05 8.79 -10.18
C LEU A 45 -2.93 9.83 -10.32
N ASP A 46 -3.28 11.07 -10.69
CA ASP A 46 -2.37 12.21 -10.84
C ASP A 46 -2.12 12.99 -9.54
N TYR A 47 -2.74 12.60 -8.41
CA TYR A 47 -2.42 13.12 -7.07
C TYR A 47 -1.29 12.31 -6.44
N PRO A 48 -0.40 12.95 -5.65
CA PRO A 48 -0.48 14.32 -5.12
C PRO A 48 -0.05 15.43 -6.09
N GLY A 49 0.41 15.10 -7.30
CA GLY A 49 1.01 16.04 -8.26
C GLY A 49 2.54 16.15 -8.09
N GLY A 50 3.28 16.23 -9.20
CA GLY A 50 4.74 16.28 -9.15
C GLY A 50 5.37 15.08 -8.42
N ASN A 51 6.54 15.26 -7.81
CA ASN A 51 7.26 14.21 -7.06
C ASN A 51 7.92 14.76 -5.78
N THR A 52 7.39 15.84 -5.20
CA THR A 52 8.01 16.51 -4.05
C THR A 52 7.96 15.67 -2.77
N LEU A 53 6.92 14.84 -2.58
CA LEU A 53 6.82 13.90 -1.47
C LEU A 53 7.89 12.80 -1.54
N ASN A 54 8.18 12.30 -2.75
CA ASN A 54 9.22 11.32 -2.97
C ASN A 54 9.85 11.52 -4.35
N PRO A 55 11.10 12.02 -4.43
CA PRO A 55 11.73 12.37 -5.71
C PRO A 55 11.90 11.19 -6.65
N ARG A 56 11.79 9.95 -6.13
CA ARG A 56 11.89 8.71 -6.91
C ARG A 56 10.57 8.30 -7.58
N ARG A 57 9.44 8.88 -7.18
CA ARG A 57 8.09 8.48 -7.61
C ARG A 57 7.48 9.55 -8.51
N TYR A 58 7.42 9.27 -9.81
CA TYR A 58 6.93 10.20 -10.82
C TYR A 58 5.42 10.05 -11.05
N PRO A 59 4.71 11.15 -11.40
CA PRO A 59 3.30 11.11 -11.75
C PRO A 59 3.04 10.20 -12.97
N PRO A 60 1.80 9.70 -13.13
CA PRO A 60 1.43 8.90 -14.29
C PRO A 60 1.63 9.68 -15.58
N GLN A 61 2.13 9.01 -16.62
CA GLN A 61 2.19 9.56 -17.98
C GLN A 61 1.19 8.80 -18.85
N LEU A 62 0.29 9.54 -19.50
CA LEU A 62 -0.70 9.02 -20.44
C LEU A 62 -0.31 9.40 -21.86
N THR A 63 -0.29 8.42 -22.75
CA THR A 63 0.01 8.62 -24.18
C THR A 63 -0.94 7.78 -25.04
N ALA A 64 -1.27 8.23 -26.24
CA ALA A 64 -2.09 7.43 -27.16
C ALA A 64 -1.26 6.29 -27.79
N THR A 65 -1.89 5.13 -28.03
CA THR A 65 -1.32 4.15 -28.95
C THR A 65 -1.29 4.71 -30.38
N THR A 66 -0.55 4.07 -31.29
CA THR A 66 -0.44 4.54 -32.68
C THR A 66 -1.20 3.63 -33.64
N ARG A 67 -1.99 4.22 -34.54
CA ARG A 67 -2.71 3.53 -35.62
C ARG A 67 -2.56 4.30 -36.94
N GLN A 68 -2.11 3.63 -38.00
CA GLN A 68 -1.86 4.25 -39.31
C GLN A 68 -0.98 5.51 -39.23
N GLY A 69 0.01 5.51 -38.33
CA GLY A 69 0.92 6.66 -38.13
C GLY A 69 0.28 7.88 -37.45
N ARG A 70 -0.91 7.75 -36.85
CA ARG A 70 -1.61 8.79 -36.08
C ARG A 70 -1.84 8.31 -34.65
N ALA A 71 -2.10 9.24 -33.75
CA ALA A 71 -2.63 8.91 -32.42
C ALA A 71 -3.96 8.15 -32.59
N ASN A 72 -4.07 6.98 -31.98
CA ASN A 72 -5.28 6.17 -31.93
C ASN A 72 -6.19 6.69 -30.80
N TYR A 73 -6.42 8.00 -30.76
CA TYR A 73 -7.21 8.67 -29.73
C TYR A 73 -8.13 9.69 -30.38
N VAL A 74 -9.44 9.51 -30.18
CA VAL A 74 -10.49 10.13 -31.00
C VAL A 74 -10.23 9.85 -32.49
N TYR A 75 -9.79 8.63 -32.81
CA TYR A 75 -9.45 8.21 -34.17
C TYR A 75 -10.71 7.73 -34.90
N PRO A 76 -11.18 8.43 -35.96
CA PRO A 76 -12.36 8.00 -36.70
C PRO A 76 -12.01 6.89 -37.69
N PHE A 77 -12.72 5.77 -37.62
CA PHE A 77 -12.49 4.62 -38.51
C PHE A 77 -12.88 4.90 -39.97
N SER A 78 -13.58 6.02 -40.21
CA SER A 78 -13.85 6.54 -41.55
C SER A 78 -12.58 6.82 -42.37
N ILE A 79 -11.43 7.03 -41.70
CA ILE A 79 -10.11 7.18 -42.34
C ILE A 79 -9.70 5.90 -43.08
N GLU A 80 -10.03 4.72 -42.52
CA GLU A 80 -9.70 3.42 -43.11
C GLU A 80 -10.80 2.94 -44.06
N ASN A 81 -12.06 3.26 -43.74
CA ASN A 81 -13.21 2.95 -44.57
C ASN A 81 -14.31 3.98 -44.36
N ALA A 82 -14.62 4.78 -45.39
CA ALA A 82 -15.60 5.87 -45.33
C ALA A 82 -17.03 5.45 -44.91
N LYS A 83 -17.35 4.15 -44.86
CA LYS A 83 -18.62 3.63 -44.35
C LYS A 83 -18.63 3.42 -42.83
N HIS A 84 -17.48 3.40 -42.17
CA HIS A 84 -17.40 3.28 -40.71
C HIS A 84 -17.77 4.59 -40.03
N THR A 85 -18.50 4.49 -38.92
CA THR A 85 -18.91 5.62 -38.08
C THR A 85 -18.25 5.62 -36.71
N ASP A 86 -17.54 4.54 -36.37
CA ASP A 86 -16.89 4.35 -35.08
C ASP A 86 -15.71 5.31 -34.89
N VAL A 87 -15.48 5.66 -33.63
CA VAL A 87 -14.32 6.45 -33.17
C VAL A 87 -13.69 5.68 -32.01
N CYS A 88 -12.36 5.55 -32.03
CA CYS A 88 -11.61 4.77 -31.05
C CYS A 88 -10.66 5.65 -30.23
N CYS A 89 -10.50 5.29 -28.96
CA CYS A 89 -9.51 5.84 -28.06
C CYS A 89 -8.78 4.70 -27.35
N ASP A 90 -7.51 4.49 -27.70
CA ASP A 90 -6.61 3.55 -27.05
C ASP A 90 -5.39 4.31 -26.54
N ASP A 91 -5.10 4.18 -25.24
CA ASP A 91 -4.00 4.84 -24.55
C ASP A 91 -3.07 3.84 -23.82
N ILE A 92 -1.92 4.37 -23.40
CA ILE A 92 -0.85 3.72 -22.67
C ILE A 92 -0.63 4.54 -21.41
N ALA A 93 -0.54 3.87 -20.26
CA ALA A 93 -0.16 4.47 -19.00
C ALA A 93 1.22 3.96 -18.55
N LEU A 94 2.13 4.89 -18.26
CA LEU A 94 3.33 4.61 -17.47
C LEU A 94 3.09 5.14 -16.07
N ILE A 95 3.08 4.23 -15.09
CA ILE A 95 2.75 4.56 -13.69
C ILE A 95 3.89 4.12 -12.77
N THR A 96 4.13 4.91 -11.72
CA THR A 96 4.87 4.41 -10.55
C THR A 96 3.86 3.75 -9.63
N LEU A 97 4.01 2.45 -9.34
CA LEU A 97 3.03 1.68 -8.59
C LEU A 97 2.76 2.21 -7.17
N GLN A 98 3.72 2.95 -6.61
CA GLN A 98 3.63 3.54 -5.27
C GLN A 98 3.35 5.06 -5.28
N TYR A 99 2.74 5.59 -6.34
CA TYR A 99 2.54 7.03 -6.49
C TYR A 99 1.27 7.58 -5.82
N SER A 100 0.14 6.90 -6.07
CA SER A 100 -1.20 7.29 -5.62
C SER A 100 -1.76 6.21 -4.69
N THR A 101 -3.08 6.12 -4.52
CA THR A 101 -3.70 5.03 -3.76
C THR A 101 -3.19 3.67 -4.25
N GLN A 102 -2.67 2.86 -3.34
CA GLN A 102 -1.84 1.71 -3.67
C GLN A 102 -2.00 0.57 -2.66
N TRP A 103 -1.54 -0.61 -3.06
CA TRP A 103 -1.21 -1.71 -2.18
C TRP A 103 0.28 -2.01 -2.29
N ASP A 104 0.93 -2.23 -1.15
CA ASP A 104 2.30 -2.69 -1.10
C ASP A 104 2.32 -4.20 -0.83
N SER A 105 2.93 -4.97 -1.73
CA SER A 105 3.07 -6.40 -1.51
C SER A 105 4.10 -6.70 -0.43
N LEU A 106 4.14 -7.94 0.06
CA LEU A 106 5.13 -8.39 1.03
C LEU A 106 6.58 -8.39 0.48
N ALA A 107 6.77 -8.15 -0.83
CA ALA A 107 8.08 -7.89 -1.45
C ALA A 107 8.50 -6.41 -1.40
N HIS A 108 7.61 -5.49 -1.01
CA HIS A 108 7.89 -4.05 -1.04
C HIS A 108 9.00 -3.67 -0.04
N MET A 109 8.95 -4.27 1.15
CA MET A 109 9.89 -4.02 2.24
C MET A 109 10.36 -5.36 2.83
N GLY A 110 11.67 -5.55 2.86
CA GLY A 110 12.34 -6.66 3.55
C GLY A 110 13.24 -6.14 4.67
N SER A 111 13.96 -7.04 5.33
CA SER A 111 14.94 -6.71 6.36
C SER A 111 16.22 -7.51 6.16
N LEU A 112 17.33 -6.99 6.69
CA LEU A 112 18.51 -7.80 6.93
C LEU A 112 18.27 -8.62 8.20
N PHE A 113 18.22 -9.95 8.08
CA PHE A 113 17.96 -10.86 9.18
C PHE A 113 18.60 -12.22 8.90
N ASP A 114 19.27 -12.78 9.91
CA ASP A 114 19.88 -14.12 9.87
C ASP A 114 18.76 -15.17 9.98
N ALA A 115 18.27 -15.62 8.82
CA ALA A 115 17.09 -16.48 8.74
C ALA A 115 17.39 -17.95 9.02
N ASP A 116 18.64 -18.40 8.85
CA ASP A 116 19.07 -19.80 9.02
C ASP A 116 19.94 -20.05 10.25
N GLY A 117 20.31 -18.98 10.98
CA GLY A 117 21.02 -19.05 12.25
C GLY A 117 22.53 -19.23 12.09
N ASP A 118 23.10 -18.88 10.94
CA ASP A 118 24.53 -19.00 10.66
C ASP A 118 25.37 -17.81 11.21
N GLY A 119 24.71 -16.78 11.73
CA GLY A 119 25.30 -15.56 12.27
C GLY A 119 25.47 -14.42 11.26
N VAL A 120 25.04 -14.59 10.01
CA VAL A 120 25.18 -13.62 8.92
C VAL A 120 23.80 -13.11 8.48
N PRO A 121 23.46 -11.83 8.73
CA PRO A 121 22.18 -11.30 8.26
C PRO A 121 22.11 -11.16 6.74
N GLU A 122 21.05 -11.67 6.14
CA GLU A 122 20.79 -11.52 4.70
C GLU A 122 19.50 -10.76 4.42
N ALA A 123 19.37 -10.24 3.21
CA ALA A 123 18.15 -9.56 2.79
C ALA A 123 17.04 -10.59 2.57
N VAL A 124 16.07 -10.58 3.49
CA VAL A 124 14.94 -11.50 3.52
C VAL A 124 13.62 -10.74 3.64
N PHE A 125 12.57 -11.35 3.14
CA PHE A 125 11.20 -10.84 3.16
C PHE A 125 10.32 -11.74 4.02
N TYR A 126 9.00 -11.51 4.00
CA TYR A 126 8.04 -12.37 4.68
C TYR A 126 8.33 -13.86 4.44
N ASN A 127 8.17 -14.69 5.47
CA ASN A 127 8.38 -16.13 5.46
C ASN A 127 9.80 -16.60 5.07
N GLY A 128 10.79 -15.70 5.05
CA GLY A 128 12.18 -16.05 4.78
C GLY A 128 12.56 -16.11 3.30
N TRP A 129 11.67 -15.69 2.39
CA TRP A 129 11.99 -15.55 0.97
C TRP A 129 13.16 -14.59 0.78
N ARG A 130 14.14 -14.98 -0.04
CA ARG A 130 15.46 -14.33 -0.12
C ARG A 130 15.59 -13.37 -1.30
N ALA A 131 16.25 -12.24 -1.06
CA ALA A 131 16.66 -11.35 -2.14
C ALA A 131 17.71 -12.03 -3.03
N GLY A 132 17.66 -11.78 -4.34
CA GLY A 132 18.56 -12.36 -5.33
C GLY A 132 18.16 -13.77 -5.82
N GLU A 133 17.33 -14.48 -5.05
CA GLU A 133 16.78 -15.79 -5.43
C GLU A 133 15.29 -15.68 -5.74
N ASP A 134 14.47 -15.36 -4.73
CA ASP A 134 13.01 -15.32 -4.82
C ASP A 134 12.48 -13.95 -5.23
N VAL A 135 13.14 -12.90 -4.74
CA VAL A 135 12.89 -11.50 -5.13
C VAL A 135 14.16 -10.97 -5.77
N ARG A 136 14.12 -10.82 -7.09
CA ARG A 136 15.28 -10.49 -7.93
C ARG A 136 15.29 -9.02 -8.29
N ALA A 137 16.45 -8.41 -8.08
CA ALA A 137 16.74 -7.05 -8.49
C ALA A 137 17.44 -7.05 -9.87
N PRO A 138 17.32 -5.95 -10.62
CA PRO A 138 18.11 -5.75 -11.83
C PRO A 138 19.62 -5.86 -11.58
N PRO A 139 20.42 -6.27 -12.58
CA PRO A 139 21.87 -6.25 -12.49
C PRO A 139 22.42 -4.88 -12.06
N MET A 140 23.42 -4.90 -11.18
CA MET A 140 24.06 -3.69 -10.62
C MET A 140 25.13 -3.08 -11.53
N ASP A 141 25.36 -3.64 -12.72
CA ASP A 141 26.52 -3.35 -13.56
C ASP A 141 26.47 -2.01 -14.33
N ASN A 142 25.33 -1.31 -14.31
CA ASN A 142 25.15 -0.06 -15.07
C ASN A 142 24.41 1.03 -14.28
N ASP A 143 24.92 1.48 -13.13
CA ASP A 143 24.28 2.54 -12.35
C ASP A 143 24.46 3.93 -12.98
N ASP A 144 23.64 4.24 -13.98
CA ASP A 144 23.58 5.54 -14.66
C ASP A 144 22.54 6.50 -14.05
N GLY A 145 21.98 6.14 -12.90
CA GLY A 145 20.95 6.91 -12.19
C GLY A 145 19.57 6.93 -12.85
N LYS A 146 19.34 6.15 -13.93
CA LYS A 146 18.03 6.06 -14.59
C LYS A 146 17.18 4.90 -14.05
N PRO A 147 15.85 4.96 -14.22
CA PRO A 147 14.98 3.81 -13.97
C PRO A 147 15.44 2.58 -14.78
N ARG A 148 15.52 1.43 -14.10
CA ARG A 148 15.81 0.13 -14.71
C ARG A 148 14.54 -0.38 -15.40
N VAL A 149 14.65 -0.80 -16.66
CA VAL A 149 13.49 -1.24 -17.46
C VAL A 149 13.30 -2.76 -17.42
N ASP A 150 14.30 -3.51 -16.94
CA ASP A 150 14.29 -4.98 -16.89
C ASP A 150 14.91 -5.52 -15.59
N GLY A 151 14.57 -6.76 -15.23
CA GLY A 151 15.22 -7.51 -14.14
C GLY A 151 14.63 -7.31 -12.74
N CYS A 152 13.58 -6.49 -12.59
CA CYS A 152 12.78 -6.44 -11.38
C CYS A 152 11.76 -7.58 -11.41
N ASP A 153 11.88 -8.55 -10.50
CA ASP A 153 10.97 -9.69 -10.47
C ASP A 153 10.75 -10.20 -9.05
N ALA A 154 9.50 -10.13 -8.58
CA ALA A 154 9.07 -10.75 -7.33
C ALA A 154 8.51 -12.13 -7.64
N GLY A 155 9.39 -13.12 -7.86
CA GLY A 155 8.99 -14.50 -8.14
C GLY A 155 8.21 -15.13 -6.98
N LYS A 156 8.46 -14.65 -5.76
CA LYS A 156 7.62 -14.84 -4.57
C LYS A 156 7.15 -13.48 -4.07
N LEU A 157 6.02 -13.46 -3.37
CA LEU A 157 5.46 -12.26 -2.73
C LEU A 157 5.06 -11.15 -3.73
N SER A 158 4.79 -11.54 -4.98
CA SER A 158 4.26 -10.63 -5.98
C SER A 158 2.91 -10.08 -5.54
N ILE A 159 2.61 -8.84 -5.93
CA ILE A 159 1.27 -8.29 -5.74
C ILE A 159 0.18 -9.12 -6.46
N ALA A 160 0.57 -9.91 -7.47
CA ALA A 160 -0.34 -10.86 -8.12
C ALA A 160 -0.91 -11.90 -7.13
N ASN A 161 -0.11 -12.36 -6.16
CA ASN A 161 -0.59 -13.29 -5.13
C ASN A 161 -1.70 -12.66 -4.28
N MET A 162 -1.56 -11.38 -3.93
CA MET A 162 -2.62 -10.63 -3.25
C MET A 162 -3.86 -10.48 -4.14
N ALA A 163 -3.68 -10.16 -5.42
CA ALA A 163 -4.80 -10.00 -6.35
C ALA A 163 -5.65 -11.29 -6.51
N GLU A 164 -5.02 -12.46 -6.50
CA GLU A 164 -5.72 -13.77 -6.57
C GLU A 164 -6.67 -14.02 -5.40
N THR A 165 -6.44 -13.38 -4.24
CA THR A 165 -7.35 -13.47 -3.09
C THR A 165 -8.64 -12.68 -3.29
N GLY A 166 -8.67 -11.78 -4.28
CA GLY A 166 -9.75 -10.81 -4.48
C GLY A 166 -9.74 -9.64 -3.49
N VAL A 167 -9.05 -9.75 -2.35
CA VAL A 167 -8.98 -8.72 -1.29
C VAL A 167 -10.39 -8.26 -0.87
N GLN A 168 -11.27 -9.23 -0.63
CA GLN A 168 -12.66 -9.01 -0.24
C GLN A 168 -12.91 -9.56 1.16
N GLY A 169 -13.67 -8.81 1.95
CA GLY A 169 -13.94 -9.15 3.35
C GLY A 169 -14.66 -8.03 4.06
N ARG A 170 -14.74 -8.14 5.39
CA ARG A 170 -15.19 -7.04 6.24
C ARG A 170 -14.05 -6.04 6.44
N ALA A 171 -14.38 -4.76 6.31
CA ALA A 171 -13.48 -3.68 6.67
C ALA A 171 -14.07 -2.87 7.82
N VAL A 172 -13.20 -2.30 8.65
CA VAL A 172 -13.56 -1.41 9.77
C VAL A 172 -12.83 -0.09 9.61
N LEU A 173 -13.55 1.01 9.75
CA LEU A 173 -12.99 2.36 9.68
C LEU A 173 -12.77 2.89 11.10
N ILE A 174 -11.55 3.35 11.37
CA ILE A 174 -11.18 4.08 12.58
C ILE A 174 -10.87 5.52 12.15
N ASP A 175 -11.72 6.45 12.57
CA ASP A 175 -11.65 7.86 12.20
C ASP A 175 -10.74 8.62 13.18
N LEU A 176 -9.45 8.71 12.85
CA LEU A 176 -8.48 9.43 13.67
C LEU A 176 -8.63 10.95 13.52
N GLU A 177 -9.02 11.45 12.34
CA GLU A 177 -9.23 12.89 12.11
C GLU A 177 -10.29 13.46 13.05
N ARG A 178 -11.41 12.75 13.25
CA ARG A 178 -12.50 13.22 14.12
C ARG A 178 -12.10 13.43 15.57
N HIS A 179 -11.14 12.65 16.08
CA HIS A 179 -10.70 12.72 17.48
C HIS A 179 -9.44 13.54 17.69
N ILE A 180 -8.54 13.57 16.70
CA ILE A 180 -7.20 14.17 16.81
C ILE A 180 -7.08 15.45 15.98
N GLY A 181 -7.90 15.60 14.94
CA GLY A 181 -7.75 16.63 13.92
C GLY A 181 -6.59 16.34 12.97
N ARG A 182 -6.13 17.39 12.29
CA ARG A 182 -5.09 17.32 11.25
C ARG A 182 -3.68 17.67 11.76
N GLU A 183 -3.46 17.68 13.08
CA GLU A 183 -2.14 17.85 13.67
C GLU A 183 -1.31 16.56 13.54
N ARG A 184 0.03 16.69 13.49
CA ARG A 184 0.91 15.52 13.48
C ARG A 184 0.99 14.89 14.86
N VAL A 185 0.36 13.73 14.99
CA VAL A 185 0.35 12.92 16.20
C VAL A 185 0.73 11.48 15.87
N LEU A 186 1.59 10.88 16.69
CA LEU A 186 1.88 9.45 16.63
C LEU A 186 0.95 8.71 17.58
N VAL A 187 0.03 7.94 17.01
CA VAL A 187 -1.03 7.25 17.74
C VAL A 187 -0.51 5.89 18.22
N GLY A 188 -0.34 5.77 19.53
CA GLY A 188 -0.03 4.51 20.20
C GLY A 188 -1.28 3.68 20.50
N TYR A 189 -1.08 2.52 21.12
CA TYR A 189 -2.14 1.57 21.44
C TYR A 189 -3.22 2.15 22.35
N ASP A 190 -2.83 2.77 23.46
CA ASP A 190 -3.80 3.21 24.48
C ASP A 190 -4.76 4.27 23.89
N GLN A 191 -4.25 5.20 23.07
CA GLN A 191 -5.07 6.18 22.36
C GLN A 191 -5.93 5.56 21.25
N LEU A 192 -5.38 4.61 20.48
CA LEU A 192 -6.15 3.91 19.44
C LEU A 192 -7.34 3.16 20.05
N MET A 193 -7.13 2.48 21.19
CA MET A 193 -8.20 1.75 21.88
C MET A 193 -9.25 2.70 22.48
N GLU A 194 -8.85 3.84 23.03
CA GLU A 194 -9.79 4.87 23.51
C GLU A 194 -10.71 5.36 22.38
N ILE A 195 -10.16 5.63 21.19
CA ILE A 195 -10.94 6.02 20.00
C ILE A 195 -11.90 4.90 19.58
N CYS A 196 -11.39 3.67 19.46
CA CYS A 196 -12.22 2.52 19.11
C CYS A 196 -13.37 2.30 20.11
N ASP A 197 -13.11 2.41 21.41
CA ASP A 197 -14.14 2.27 22.45
C ASP A 197 -15.16 3.42 22.40
N GLY A 198 -14.70 4.65 22.18
CA GLY A 198 -15.56 5.83 22.05
C GLY A 198 -16.52 5.77 20.86
N ASP A 199 -16.07 5.22 19.74
CA ASP A 199 -16.87 5.05 18.52
C ASP A 199 -17.57 3.69 18.40
N GLY A 200 -17.34 2.78 19.36
CA GLY A 200 -17.90 1.43 19.32
C GLY A 200 -17.32 0.56 18.19
N VAL A 201 -16.11 0.86 17.72
CA VAL A 201 -15.40 0.10 16.71
C VAL A 201 -14.79 -1.16 17.33
N ARG A 202 -14.97 -2.29 16.65
CA ARG A 202 -14.45 -3.59 17.05
C ARG A 202 -13.74 -4.24 15.87
N VAL A 203 -12.45 -4.46 16.02
CA VAL A 203 -11.63 -5.23 15.06
C VAL A 203 -11.73 -6.71 15.43
N GLU A 204 -12.04 -7.54 14.45
CA GLU A 204 -12.05 -9.00 14.56
C GLU A 204 -11.03 -9.60 13.59
N SER A 205 -10.65 -10.86 13.87
CA SER A 205 -9.77 -11.64 12.99
C SER A 205 -10.23 -11.61 11.53
N GLY A 206 -9.27 -11.37 10.63
CA GLY A 206 -9.47 -11.22 9.19
C GLY A 206 -10.00 -9.85 8.74
N ASP A 207 -10.22 -8.89 9.65
CA ASP A 207 -10.67 -7.56 9.24
C ASP A 207 -9.60 -6.81 8.46
N MET A 208 -10.05 -6.04 7.47
CA MET A 208 -9.25 -4.97 6.87
C MET A 208 -9.46 -3.69 7.69
N VAL A 209 -8.40 -3.12 8.26
CA VAL A 209 -8.51 -1.96 9.14
C VAL A 209 -8.12 -0.69 8.37
N CYS A 210 -9.10 0.19 8.17
CA CYS A 210 -8.92 1.49 7.54
C CYS A 210 -8.74 2.58 8.60
N LEU A 211 -7.66 3.32 8.50
CA LEU A 211 -7.34 4.47 9.33
C LEU A 211 -7.57 5.74 8.51
N TYR A 212 -8.53 6.55 8.92
CA TYR A 212 -8.73 7.86 8.30
C TYR A 212 -8.10 8.95 9.15
N THR A 213 -7.07 9.58 8.61
CA THR A 213 -6.19 10.56 9.28
C THR A 213 -6.44 11.99 8.79
N GLY A 214 -7.20 12.15 7.70
CA GLY A 214 -7.44 13.42 7.01
C GLY A 214 -6.28 13.84 6.08
N PHE A 215 -5.25 13.01 5.91
CA PHE A 215 -4.10 13.35 5.08
C PHE A 215 -4.47 13.42 3.59
N ALA A 216 -5.31 12.49 3.11
CA ALA A 216 -5.76 12.51 1.72
C ALA A 216 -6.55 13.77 1.39
N ASP A 217 -7.35 14.27 2.33
CA ASP A 217 -8.08 15.54 2.18
C ASP A 217 -7.13 16.72 2.03
N VAL A 218 -6.09 16.79 2.87
CA VAL A 218 -5.04 17.81 2.76
C VAL A 218 -4.37 17.76 1.39
N VAL A 219 -4.07 16.55 0.88
CA VAL A 219 -3.49 16.36 -0.46
C VAL A 219 -4.45 16.80 -1.57
N LEU A 220 -5.75 16.49 -1.44
CA LEU A 220 -6.77 16.89 -2.40
C LEU A 220 -6.94 18.42 -2.43
N GLU A 221 -6.96 19.06 -1.27
CA GLU A 221 -7.04 20.52 -1.09
C GLU A 221 -5.84 21.25 -1.73
N MET A 222 -4.65 20.63 -1.74
CA MET A 222 -3.46 21.16 -2.42
C MET A 222 -3.54 21.15 -3.94
N ASN A 223 -4.52 20.45 -4.54
CA ASN A 223 -4.82 20.48 -5.98
C ASN A 223 -3.58 20.32 -6.88
N ARG A 224 -2.85 19.21 -6.70
CA ARG A 224 -1.63 18.85 -7.45
C ARG A 224 -0.42 19.78 -7.23
N GLN A 225 -0.44 20.61 -6.20
CA GLN A 225 0.69 21.46 -5.81
C GLN A 225 1.12 21.14 -4.37
N PRO A 226 1.71 19.95 -4.13
CA PRO A 226 1.98 19.49 -2.78
C PRO A 226 3.12 20.26 -2.11
N ASP A 227 2.85 20.72 -0.88
CA ASP A 227 3.86 21.23 0.04
C ASP A 227 4.41 20.08 0.88
N ALA A 228 5.63 19.64 0.54
CA ALA A 228 6.26 18.50 1.22
C ALA A 228 6.54 18.78 2.71
N ASP A 229 6.84 20.03 3.09
CA ASP A 229 7.13 20.37 4.48
C ASP A 229 5.87 20.32 5.35
N LEU A 230 4.74 20.75 4.79
CA LEU A 230 3.44 20.66 5.46
C LEU A 230 2.98 19.20 5.56
N LEU A 231 3.07 18.43 4.48
CA LEU A 231 2.65 17.02 4.45
C LEU A 231 3.48 16.16 5.41
N HIS A 232 4.77 16.45 5.59
CA HIS A 232 5.58 15.75 6.61
C HIS A 232 5.22 16.13 8.06
N LYS A 233 4.39 17.15 8.29
CA LYS A 233 4.07 17.71 9.62
C LYS A 233 2.57 17.77 9.92
N CYS A 234 1.72 17.13 9.11
CA CYS A 234 0.29 17.06 9.34
C CYS A 234 -0.18 15.63 9.60
N CYS A 235 -1.39 15.53 10.15
CA CYS A 235 -2.20 14.33 10.34
C CYS A 235 -1.61 13.24 11.23
N ALA A 236 -2.51 12.42 11.77
CA ALA A 236 -2.15 11.29 12.60
C ALA A 236 -1.44 10.19 11.78
N ALA A 237 -0.57 9.46 12.44
CA ALA A 237 0.00 8.21 11.91
C ALA A 237 0.23 7.24 13.08
N LEU A 238 0.27 5.95 12.81
CA LEU A 238 0.53 4.96 13.87
C LEU A 238 1.96 5.11 14.43
N ASP A 239 2.10 4.93 15.74
CA ASP A 239 3.39 4.87 16.40
C ASP A 239 3.98 3.45 16.30
N GLY A 240 4.69 3.17 15.21
CA GLY A 240 5.30 1.85 14.99
C GLY A 240 6.35 1.43 16.03
N ARG A 241 6.68 2.28 17.02
CA ARG A 241 7.56 1.95 18.14
C ARG A 241 6.81 1.60 19.43
N ASP A 242 5.49 1.68 19.43
CA ASP A 242 4.68 1.26 20.58
C ASP A 242 4.55 -0.27 20.59
N GLU A 243 5.19 -0.92 21.56
CA GLU A 243 5.15 -2.39 21.70
C GLU A 243 3.74 -2.94 21.93
N LYS A 244 2.85 -2.21 22.61
CA LYS A 244 1.47 -2.65 22.79
C LYS A 244 0.72 -2.59 21.46
N LEU A 245 1.01 -1.59 20.63
CA LEU A 245 0.37 -1.44 19.33
C LEU A 245 0.81 -2.57 18.39
N LEU A 246 2.11 -2.86 18.35
CA LEU A 246 2.65 -3.99 17.60
C LEU A 246 2.03 -5.32 18.03
N ARG A 247 1.91 -5.55 19.35
CA ARG A 247 1.23 -6.74 19.87
C ARG A 247 -0.24 -6.77 19.49
N TRP A 248 -0.94 -5.65 19.56
CA TRP A 248 -2.35 -5.58 19.13
C TRP A 248 -2.53 -5.86 17.64
N ILE A 249 -1.64 -5.36 16.77
CA ILE A 249 -1.65 -5.71 15.35
C ILE A 249 -1.52 -7.23 15.23
N THR A 250 -0.59 -7.85 15.97
CA THR A 250 -0.43 -9.30 15.98
C THR A 250 -1.69 -10.02 16.50
N ASP A 251 -2.15 -9.69 17.70
CA ASP A 251 -3.19 -10.42 18.43
C ASP A 251 -4.59 -10.22 17.86
N SER A 252 -4.85 -9.08 17.19
CA SER A 252 -6.14 -8.82 16.54
C SER A 252 -6.38 -9.67 15.30
N GLU A 253 -5.31 -10.25 14.74
CA GLU A 253 -5.35 -11.00 13.48
C GLU A 253 -5.99 -10.21 12.33
N LEU A 254 -5.88 -8.88 12.34
CA LEU A 254 -6.27 -8.06 11.20
C LEU A 254 -5.47 -8.49 9.97
N THR A 255 -6.10 -8.46 8.80
CA THR A 255 -5.48 -8.90 7.55
C THR A 255 -4.54 -7.86 6.97
N VAL A 256 -4.96 -6.59 6.97
CA VAL A 256 -4.21 -5.46 6.39
C VAL A 256 -4.53 -4.18 7.16
N LEU A 257 -3.52 -3.30 7.26
CA LEU A 257 -3.68 -1.91 7.65
C LEU A 257 -3.74 -1.05 6.38
N ILE A 258 -4.73 -0.19 6.31
CA ILE A 258 -4.97 0.76 5.23
C ILE A 258 -5.01 2.14 5.87
N ALA A 259 -4.33 3.12 5.30
CA ALA A 259 -4.43 4.50 5.76
C ALA A 259 -4.48 5.46 4.57
N ASP A 260 -5.10 6.61 4.79
CA ASP A 260 -5.11 7.71 3.83
C ASP A 260 -3.85 8.61 3.93
N ASN A 261 -2.86 8.21 4.75
CA ASN A 261 -1.59 8.90 4.93
C ASN A 261 -0.46 8.29 4.08
N TYR A 262 0.76 8.80 4.23
CA TYR A 262 1.90 8.42 3.40
C TYR A 262 2.45 6.99 3.62
N ALA A 263 2.36 6.45 4.84
CA ALA A 263 3.10 5.22 5.21
C ALA A 263 2.44 4.35 6.30
N VAL A 264 1.16 4.57 6.61
CA VAL A 264 0.42 4.01 7.76
C VAL A 264 0.99 4.47 9.11
N GLU A 265 2.26 4.19 9.38
CA GLU A 265 3.02 4.68 10.51
C GLU A 265 3.66 6.05 10.29
N GLY A 266 4.13 6.64 11.39
CA GLY A 266 4.91 7.88 11.35
C GLY A 266 6.19 7.73 10.54
N TYR A 267 6.36 8.57 9.52
CA TYR A 267 7.61 8.73 8.79
C TYR A 267 8.16 10.16 8.91
N PRO A 268 9.42 10.37 9.32
CA PRO A 268 10.31 9.36 9.90
C PRO A 268 9.76 8.81 11.23
N SER A 269 10.07 7.54 11.49
CA SER A 269 9.63 6.83 12.69
C SER A 269 10.46 7.29 13.91
N ARG A 270 9.95 7.11 15.15
CA ARG A 270 10.70 7.53 16.36
C ARG A 270 12.06 6.82 16.42
N PRO A 271 13.11 7.47 16.98
CA PRO A 271 14.43 6.87 17.10
C PRO A 271 14.38 5.50 17.80
N GLY A 272 14.96 4.48 17.15
CA GLY A 272 15.10 3.14 17.74
C GLY A 272 16.39 2.99 18.56
N LYS A 273 16.51 1.89 19.29
CA LYS A 273 17.75 1.48 19.98
C LYS A 273 18.44 0.38 19.19
N GLY A 274 19.77 0.39 19.15
CA GLY A 274 20.57 -0.65 18.46
C GLY A 274 20.26 -0.75 16.96
N MET A 275 20.37 -1.95 16.40
CA MET A 275 19.90 -2.24 15.04
C MET A 275 18.36 -2.32 15.06
N HIS A 276 17.72 -1.57 14.17
CA HIS A 276 16.26 -1.48 14.13
C HIS A 276 15.76 -1.14 12.73
N ALA A 277 14.52 -1.54 12.44
CA ALA A 277 13.84 -1.19 11.20
C ALA A 277 13.55 0.33 11.13
N MET A 278 13.68 0.93 9.95
CA MET A 278 13.29 2.32 9.68
C MET A 278 11.76 2.48 9.69
N LEU A 279 11.06 1.47 9.18
CA LEU A 279 9.61 1.31 9.20
C LEU A 279 9.30 0.06 10.05
N PRO A 280 9.09 0.20 11.37
CA PRO A 280 8.84 -0.91 12.28
C PRO A 280 7.45 -1.58 12.21
N LEU A 281 6.48 -1.07 11.45
CA LEU A 281 5.21 -1.78 11.20
C LEU A 281 5.33 -2.82 10.08
#